data_AF-A0A9E1MUX9-F1
#
_entry.id   AF-A0A9E1MUX9-F1
#
_cell.length_a   1.000
_cell.length_b   1.000
_cell.length_c   1.000
_cell.angle_alpha   90.00
_cell.angle_beta   90.00
_cell.angle_gamma   90.00
#
_symmetry.space_group_name_H-M   'P 1'
#
loop_
_entity.id
_entity.type
_entity.pdbx_description
1 polymer ?
#
loop_
_entity_poly.entity_id
_entity_poly.type
_entity_poly.pdbx_seq_one_letter_code
_entity_poly.pdbx_strand_id
1 'polypeptide(L)'
;MAAIITDQEWQMLEAIPEGMLVDLAADLDICPPERIDHRALFEQCVVAIVARGRQESLPFSKYDREDLEALPPPHITAIGRLQQIQGQVTVDDVLRVGARVYKFYQRNRPDNPLALMLPSLLTAVARQAAESV
;
A
#
# COMPACT_ATOMS: atom_id res chain seq x y z
N MET A 1 -10.78 13.03 12.94
CA MET A 1 -9.85 12.02 12.38
C MET A 1 -8.74 12.78 11.72
N ALA A 2 -7.48 12.44 11.99
CA ALA A 2 -6.37 12.99 11.21
C ALA A 2 -6.52 12.52 9.75
N ALA A 3 -6.10 13.33 8.78
CA ALA A 3 -6.12 12.91 7.39
C ALA A 3 -5.20 11.69 7.22
N ILE A 4 -5.69 10.65 6.53
CA ILE A 4 -4.89 9.45 6.27
C ILE A 4 -3.72 9.80 5.36
N ILE A 5 -3.89 10.80 4.49
CA ILE A 5 -2.86 11.35 3.63
C ILE A 5 -2.58 12.79 4.05
N THR A 6 -1.31 13.09 4.34
CA THR A 6 -0.84 14.44 4.69
C THR A 6 -0.81 15.34 3.45
N ASP A 7 -0.77 16.66 3.64
CA ASP A 7 -0.75 17.59 2.51
C ASP A 7 0.54 17.48 1.67
N GLN A 8 1.66 17.08 2.28
CA GLN A 8 2.91 16.84 1.55
C GLN A 8 2.83 15.58 0.67
N GLU A 9 2.27 14.49 1.19
CA GLU A 9 2.03 13.28 0.39
C GLU A 9 0.98 13.58 -0.70
N TRP A 10 -0.03 14.40 -0.40
CA TRP A 10 -1.02 14.81 -1.38
C TRP A 10 -0.41 15.54 -2.57
N GLN A 11 0.54 16.45 -2.35
CA GLN A 11 1.28 17.12 -3.44
C GLN A 11 2.04 16.15 -4.36
N MET A 12 2.45 14.99 -3.84
CA MET A 12 3.10 13.96 -4.64
C MET A 12 2.08 13.07 -5.37
N LEU A 13 0.96 12.77 -4.71
CA LEU A 13 -0.08 11.87 -5.22
C LEU A 13 -1.02 12.55 -6.22
N GLU A 14 -1.20 13.87 -6.17
CA GLU A 14 -2.09 14.59 -7.10
C GLU A 14 -1.61 14.54 -8.56
N ALA A 15 -0.31 14.26 -8.78
CA ALA A 15 0.26 14.06 -10.10
C ALA A 15 -0.10 12.70 -10.72
N ILE A 16 -0.63 11.76 -9.92
CA ILE A 16 -1.02 10.45 -10.41
C ILE A 16 -2.29 10.58 -11.27
N PRO A 17 -2.31 10.00 -12.49
CA PRO A 17 -3.49 10.06 -13.34
C PRO A 17 -4.73 9.44 -12.68
N GLU A 18 -5.87 10.11 -12.82
CA GLU A 18 -7.17 9.64 -12.33
C GLU A 18 -7.46 8.19 -12.76
N GLY A 19 -7.14 7.84 -14.01
CA GLY A 19 -7.34 6.49 -14.54
C GLY A 19 -6.62 5.42 -13.71
N MET A 20 -5.39 5.69 -13.25
CA MET A 20 -4.66 4.74 -12.40
C MET A 20 -5.30 4.58 -11.02
N LEU A 21 -5.84 5.67 -10.47
CA LEU A 21 -6.57 5.62 -9.21
C LEU A 21 -7.88 4.84 -9.33
N VAL A 22 -8.60 5.01 -10.44
CA VAL A 22 -9.82 4.23 -10.74
C VAL A 22 -9.50 2.76 -10.93
N ASP A 23 -8.42 2.43 -11.65
CA ASP A 23 -7.97 1.04 -11.84
C ASP A 23 -7.60 0.40 -10.50
N LEU A 24 -6.91 1.14 -9.63
CA LEU A 24 -6.58 0.70 -8.27
C LEU A 24 -7.84 0.48 -7.43
N ALA A 25 -8.79 1.41 -7.47
CA ALA A 25 -10.06 1.29 -6.77
C ALA A 25 -10.84 0.05 -7.24
N ALA A 26 -10.90 -0.19 -8.55
CA ALA A 26 -11.52 -1.38 -9.12
C ALA A 26 -10.80 -2.67 -8.71
N ASP A 27 -9.46 -2.71 -8.73
CA ASP A 27 -8.70 -3.87 -8.25
C ASP A 27 -8.90 -4.11 -6.75
N LEU A 28 -9.20 -3.07 -5.96
CA LEU A 28 -9.50 -3.14 -4.52
C LEU A 28 -11.00 -3.36 -4.21
N ASP A 29 -11.83 -3.64 -5.21
CA ASP A 29 -13.29 -3.80 -5.10
C ASP A 29 -14.00 -2.57 -4.48
N ILE A 30 -13.44 -1.38 -4.67
CA ILE A 30 -14.04 -0.10 -4.26
C ILE A 30 -14.89 0.43 -5.42
N CYS A 31 -16.16 0.74 -5.15
CA CYS A 31 -17.03 1.41 -6.11
C CYS A 31 -16.80 2.92 -6.04
N PRO A 32 -16.19 3.56 -7.05
CA PRO A 32 -15.99 5.00 -7.02
C PRO A 32 -17.36 5.72 -7.13
N PRO A 33 -17.57 6.80 -6.38
CA PRO A 33 -18.80 7.59 -6.45
C PRO A 33 -18.93 8.32 -7.80
N GLU A 34 -20.16 8.72 -8.17
CA GLU A 34 -20.45 9.46 -9.42
C GLU A 34 -19.65 10.77 -9.56
N ARG A 35 -19.21 11.35 -8.44
CA ARG A 35 -18.26 12.47 -8.39
C ARG A 35 -17.03 12.01 -7.63
N ILE A 36 -15.91 11.89 -8.35
CA ILE A 36 -14.66 11.45 -7.76
C ILE A 36 -14.02 12.64 -7.02
N ASP A 37 -13.97 12.54 -5.69
CA ASP A 37 -13.00 13.27 -4.89
C ASP A 37 -11.73 12.43 -4.86
N HIS A 38 -10.70 12.86 -5.58
CA HIS A 38 -9.45 12.10 -5.68
C HIS A 38 -8.84 11.80 -4.31
N ARG A 39 -8.81 12.79 -3.40
CA ARG A 39 -8.19 12.60 -2.09
C ARG A 39 -8.96 11.58 -1.29
N ALA A 40 -10.28 11.70 -1.26
CA ALA A 40 -11.13 10.74 -0.57
C ALA A 40 -11.02 9.32 -1.16
N LEU A 41 -10.89 9.20 -2.49
CA LEU A 41 -10.71 7.90 -3.14
C LEU A 41 -9.34 7.29 -2.82
N PHE A 42 -8.27 8.09 -2.80
CA PHE A 42 -6.95 7.64 -2.36
C PHE A 42 -6.97 7.15 -0.91
N GLU A 43 -7.60 7.88 0.02
CA GLU A 43 -7.71 7.46 1.41
C GLU A 43 -8.48 6.14 1.55
N GLN A 44 -9.55 5.95 0.77
CA GLN A 44 -10.27 4.67 0.70
C GLN A 44 -9.39 3.54 0.17
N CYS A 45 -8.62 3.80 -0.89
CA CYS A 45 -7.64 2.84 -1.40
C CYS A 45 -6.62 2.46 -0.34
N VAL A 46 -6.06 3.41 0.41
CA VAL A 46 -5.10 3.11 1.50
C VAL A 46 -5.70 2.18 2.54
N VAL A 47 -6.95 2.43 2.97
CA VAL A 47 -7.66 1.58 3.93
C VAL A 47 -7.86 0.16 3.36
N ALA A 48 -8.31 0.05 2.10
CA ALA A 48 -8.51 -1.24 1.46
C ALA A 48 -7.20 -2.01 1.24
N ILE A 49 -6.10 -1.31 0.92
CA ILE A 49 -4.75 -1.91 0.81
C ILE A 49 -4.33 -2.51 2.14
N VAL A 50 -4.53 -1.81 3.26
CA VAL A 50 -4.23 -2.35 4.60
C VAL A 50 -5.07 -3.58 4.87
N ALA A 51 -6.37 -3.56 4.54
CA ALA A 51 -7.25 -4.71 4.70
C ALA A 51 -6.80 -5.92 3.86
N ARG A 52 -6.46 -5.70 2.58
CA ARG A 52 -5.92 -6.74 1.70
C ARG A 52 -4.58 -7.28 2.20
N GLY A 53 -3.71 -6.41 2.70
CA GLY A 53 -2.43 -6.78 3.28
C GLY A 53 -2.57 -7.81 4.41
N ARG A 54 -3.64 -7.72 5.22
CA ARG A 54 -3.94 -8.71 6.29
C ARG A 54 -4.36 -10.08 5.77
N GLN A 55 -4.99 -10.12 4.60
CA GLN A 55 -5.55 -11.34 4.01
C GLN A 55 -4.53 -12.04 3.10
N GLU A 56 -3.83 -11.28 2.26
CA GLU A 56 -3.02 -11.80 1.17
C GLU A 56 -1.53 -11.43 1.24
N SER A 57 -1.12 -10.60 2.22
CA SER A 57 0.17 -9.88 2.21
C SER A 57 0.28 -8.87 1.07
N LEU A 58 1.29 -7.99 1.15
CA LEU A 58 1.49 -6.91 0.18
C LEU A 58 2.58 -7.26 -0.84
N PRO A 59 2.40 -6.94 -2.13
CA PRO A 59 3.35 -7.28 -3.19
C PRO A 59 4.59 -6.36 -3.17
N PHE A 60 5.54 -6.62 -2.26
CA PHE A 60 6.82 -5.91 -2.26
C PHE A 60 7.86 -6.56 -3.19
N SER A 61 8.66 -5.72 -3.82
CA SER A 61 9.77 -6.08 -4.70
C SER A 61 11.11 -5.61 -4.08
N LYS A 62 12.23 -6.09 -4.64
CA LYS A 62 13.56 -5.64 -4.22
C LYS A 62 13.80 -4.13 -4.40
N TYR A 63 13.00 -3.47 -5.24
CA TYR A 63 13.13 -2.04 -5.51
C TYR A 63 12.53 -1.20 -4.39
N ASP A 64 11.67 -1.78 -3.54
CA ASP A 64 11.02 -1.08 -2.43
C ASP A 64 11.90 -1.06 -1.18
N ARG A 65 13.12 -1.60 -1.24
CA ARG A 65 14.03 -1.71 -0.09
C ARG A 65 14.33 -0.35 0.52
N GLU A 66 14.73 0.61 -0.30
CA GLU A 66 15.13 1.94 0.17
C GLU A 66 13.95 2.64 0.84
N ASP A 67 12.76 2.55 0.26
CA ASP A 67 11.54 3.14 0.81
C ASP A 67 11.15 2.46 2.14
N LEU A 68 11.28 1.14 2.25
CA LEU A 68 11.05 0.40 3.49
C LEU A 68 12.10 0.75 4.57
N GLU A 69 13.36 0.90 4.20
CA GLU A 69 14.43 1.30 5.14
C GLU A 69 14.25 2.75 5.62
N ALA A 70 13.63 3.62 4.81
CA ALA A 70 13.30 4.99 5.18
C ALA A 70 12.10 5.09 6.14
N LEU A 71 11.31 4.03 6.30
CA LEU A 71 10.16 4.05 7.21
C LEU A 71 10.59 4.01 8.69
N PRO A 72 9.85 4.70 9.57
CA PRO A 72 10.03 4.57 11.02
C PRO A 72 9.88 3.10 11.49
N PRO A 73 10.65 2.66 12.52
CA PRO A 73 10.50 1.31 13.08
C PRO A 73 9.08 0.83 13.42
N PRO A 74 8.17 1.67 13.99
CA PRO A 74 6.79 1.23 14.23
C PRO A 74 6.01 0.94 12.93
N HIS A 75 6.29 1.67 11.85
CA HIS A 75 5.65 1.47 10.55
C HIS A 75 6.08 0.14 9.93
N ILE A 76 7.38 -0.20 9.99
CA ILE A 76 7.87 -1.49 9.50
C ILE A 76 7.29 -2.65 10.29
N THR A 77 7.20 -2.50 11.62
CA THR A 77 6.55 -3.51 12.46
C THR A 77 5.09 -3.71 12.06
N ALA A 78 4.36 -2.62 11.79
CA ALA A 78 2.97 -2.70 11.35
C ALA A 78 2.83 -3.41 9.99
N ILE A 79 3.68 -3.09 9.00
CA ILE A 79 3.72 -3.77 7.70
C ILE A 79 4.03 -5.26 7.86
N GLY A 80 4.97 -5.62 8.73
CA GLY A 80 5.26 -7.03 9.01
C GLY A 80 4.08 -7.78 9.64
N ARG A 81 3.32 -7.11 10.53
CA ARG A 81 2.09 -7.68 11.11
C ARG A 81 1.00 -7.89 10.08
N LEU A 82 0.83 -7.00 9.10
CA LEU A 82 -0.08 -7.23 7.97
C LEU A 82 0.28 -8.53 7.25
N GLN A 83 1.58 -8.76 7.05
CA GLN A 83 2.13 -9.94 6.40
C GLN A 83 2.30 -11.16 7.32
N GLN A 84 1.69 -11.13 8.51
CA GLN A 84 1.69 -12.23 9.48
C GLN A 84 3.09 -12.68 9.92
N ILE A 85 4.08 -11.79 9.87
CA ILE A 85 5.45 -12.04 10.33
C ILE A 85 5.45 -12.00 11.86
N GLN A 86 5.93 -13.09 12.48
CA GLN A 86 6.00 -13.21 13.93
C GLN A 86 7.35 -12.76 14.49
N GLY A 87 7.33 -12.12 15.65
CA GLY A 87 8.54 -11.70 16.36
C GLY A 87 9.10 -10.36 15.89
N GLN A 88 10.42 -10.22 15.90
CA GLN A 88 11.10 -9.00 15.48
C GLN A 88 11.07 -8.90 13.95
N VAL A 89 10.34 -7.90 13.44
CA VAL A 89 10.19 -7.67 11.99
C VAL A 89 11.38 -6.88 11.46
N THR A 90 12.00 -7.37 10.39
CA THR A 90 13.02 -6.66 9.62
C THR A 90 12.53 -6.33 8.20
N VAL A 91 13.19 -5.39 7.53
CA VAL A 91 12.92 -5.08 6.11
C VAL A 91 13.11 -6.31 5.23
N ASP A 92 14.14 -7.12 5.51
CA ASP A 92 14.40 -8.35 4.75
C ASP A 92 13.27 -9.38 4.89
N ASP A 93 12.64 -9.47 6.07
CA ASP A 93 11.48 -10.34 6.27
C ASP A 93 10.26 -9.87 5.47
N VAL A 94 9.99 -8.56 5.50
CA VAL A 94 8.94 -7.90 4.71
C VAL A 94 9.14 -8.14 3.21
N LEU A 95 10.36 -7.93 2.72
CA LEU A 95 10.70 -8.14 1.30
C LEU A 95 10.61 -9.61 0.91
N ARG A 96 11.01 -10.54 1.79
CA ARG A 96 10.96 -11.97 1.52
C ARG A 96 9.52 -12.47 1.34
N VAL A 97 8.60 -12.04 2.21
CA VAL A 97 7.18 -12.39 2.11
C VAL A 97 6.55 -11.69 0.90
N GLY A 98 6.77 -10.38 0.76
CA GLY A 98 6.22 -9.60 -0.34
C GLY A 98 6.70 -10.05 -1.72
N ALA A 99 7.96 -10.50 -1.87
CA ALA A 99 8.49 -10.98 -3.14
C ALA A 99 7.75 -12.22 -3.67
N ARG A 100 7.18 -13.05 -2.79
CA ARG A 100 6.34 -14.19 -3.18
C ARG A 100 5.02 -13.71 -3.77
N VAL A 101 4.38 -12.73 -3.13
CA VAL A 101 3.13 -12.11 -3.60
C VAL A 101 3.38 -11.37 -4.91
N TYR A 102 4.44 -10.56 -4.97
CA TYR A 102 4.83 -9.81 -6.16
C TYR A 102 5.05 -10.71 -7.38
N LYS A 103 5.74 -11.86 -7.22
CA LYS A 103 5.89 -12.85 -8.31
C LYS A 103 4.57 -13.47 -8.75
N PHE A 104 3.65 -13.71 -7.82
CA PHE A 104 2.31 -14.19 -8.14
C PHE A 104 1.53 -13.15 -8.94
N TYR A 105 1.60 -11.88 -8.52
CA TYR A 105 0.96 -10.76 -9.20
C TYR A 105 1.55 -10.60 -10.61
N GLN A 106 2.87 -10.50 -10.77
CA GLN A 106 3.51 -10.41 -12.08
C GLN A 106 3.11 -11.53 -13.05
N ARG A 107 2.92 -12.76 -12.57
CA ARG A 107 2.58 -13.90 -13.42
C ARG A 107 1.11 -13.94 -13.83
N ASN A 108 0.20 -13.60 -12.92
CA ASN A 108 -1.24 -13.78 -13.14
C ASN A 108 -1.97 -12.47 -13.47
N ARG A 109 -1.37 -11.32 -13.12
CA ARG A 109 -1.89 -9.96 -13.28
C ARG A 109 -0.70 -9.00 -13.51
N PRO A 110 -0.04 -9.06 -14.68
CA PRO A 110 1.19 -8.29 -14.95
C PRO A 110 1.01 -6.77 -14.79
N ASP A 111 -0.18 -6.26 -15.13
CA ASP A 111 -0.54 -4.84 -15.01
C ASP A 111 -1.33 -4.55 -13.73
N ASN A 112 -1.08 -5.29 -12.64
CA ASN A 112 -1.85 -5.12 -11.41
C ASN A 112 -1.62 -3.70 -10.82
N PRO A 113 -2.68 -2.88 -10.69
CA PRO A 113 -2.55 -1.50 -10.23
C PRO A 113 -1.98 -1.38 -8.81
N LEU A 114 -2.29 -2.34 -7.92
CA LEU A 114 -1.76 -2.35 -6.55
C LEU A 114 -0.22 -2.46 -6.55
N ALA A 115 0.34 -3.39 -7.33
CA ALA A 115 1.79 -3.58 -7.39
C ALA A 115 2.52 -2.34 -7.95
N LEU A 116 1.88 -1.62 -8.87
CA LEU A 116 2.44 -0.39 -9.46
C LEU A 116 2.33 0.82 -8.52
N MET A 117 1.24 0.91 -7.75
CA MET A 117 0.91 2.06 -6.91
C MET A 117 1.41 1.95 -5.47
N LEU A 118 1.67 0.73 -4.99
CA LEU A 118 2.07 0.47 -3.61
C LEU A 118 3.31 1.29 -3.16
N PRO A 119 4.39 1.45 -3.97
CA PRO A 119 5.54 2.25 -3.54
C PRO A 119 5.16 3.71 -3.24
N SER A 120 4.35 4.34 -4.11
CA SER A 120 3.88 5.72 -3.93
C SER A 120 2.96 5.88 -2.71
N LEU A 121 2.25 4.82 -2.33
CA LEU A 121 1.32 4.82 -1.21
C LEU A 121 1.94 4.26 0.08
N LEU A 122 3.19 3.79 0.05
CA LEU A 122 3.81 3.01 1.12
C LEU A 122 3.76 3.75 2.46
N THR A 123 4.14 5.02 2.49
CA THR A 123 4.15 5.82 3.73
C THR A 123 2.77 5.94 4.34
N ALA A 124 1.74 6.22 3.53
CA ALA A 124 0.36 6.32 3.99
C ALA A 124 -0.19 4.96 4.45
N VAL A 125 0.09 3.89 3.71
CA VAL A 125 -0.28 2.51 4.06
C VAL A 125 0.37 2.08 5.37
N ALA A 126 1.66 2.36 5.56
CA ALA A 126 2.38 1.97 6.76
C ALA A 126 1.94 2.76 7.99
N ARG A 127 1.63 4.05 7.84
CA ARG A 127 1.01 4.87 8.90
C ARG A 127 -0.38 4.35 9.26
N GLN A 128 -1.25 4.13 8.27
CA GLN A 128 -2.59 3.59 8.49
C GLN A 128 -2.53 2.22 9.17
N ALA A 129 -1.58 1.36 8.76
CA ALA A 129 -1.36 0.07 9.38
C ALA A 129 -0.96 0.21 10.85
N ALA A 130 -0.07 1.15 11.18
CA ALA A 130 0.38 1.39 12.55
C ALA A 130 -0.74 1.92 13.46
N GLU A 131 -1.66 2.72 12.92
CA GLU A 131 -2.84 3.21 13.65
C GLU A 131 -3.94 2.16 13.81
N SER A 132 -3.96 1.14 12.94
CA SER A 132 -5.01 0.10 12.90
C SER A 132 -4.66 -1.18 13.66
N VAL A 133 -3.53 -1.21 14.38
CA VAL A 133 -2.94 -2.37 15.06
C VAL A 133 -2.84 -2.10 16.55
#